data_AF-A0A497BZY7-F1
#
_entry.id   AF-A0A497BZY7-F1
#
_cell.length_a   1.000
_cell.length_b   1.000
_cell.length_c   1.000
_cell.angle_alpha   90.00
_cell.angle_beta   90.00
_cell.angle_gamma   90.00
#
_symmetry.space_group_name_H-M   'P 1'
#
loop_
_entity.id
_entity.type
_entity.pdbx_description
1 polymer ?
#
loop_
_entity_poly.entity_id
_entity_poly.type
_entity_poly.pdbx_seq_one_letter_code
_entity_poly.pdbx_strand_id
1 'polypeptide(L)'
;MKAYKLMRKRKDGSFGSLFIDRRTRYEAGPLYVALAYRTKGYAYRPGFHCTPTTTAPHLHKRGRVWVEVDIHKVEKALRPAHQGGMWYLAQRMQIIGEVDD
;
A
#
# COMPACT_ATOMS: atom_id res chain seq x y z
N MET A 1 10.69 4.27 7.89
CA MET A 1 10.37 5.51 7.14
C MET A 1 8.85 5.65 7.08
N LYS A 2 8.30 6.84 7.37
CA LYS A 2 6.85 7.08 7.26
C LYS A 2 6.42 7.25 5.80
N ALA A 3 5.29 6.66 5.45
CA ALA A 3 4.65 6.75 4.14
C ALA A 3 3.15 6.46 4.27
N TYR A 4 2.44 6.51 3.15
CA TYR A 4 1.01 6.25 3.08
C TYR A 4 0.71 5.12 2.10
N LYS A 5 -0.34 4.37 2.37
CA LYS A 5 -0.81 3.31 1.48
C LYS A 5 -2.32 3.26 1.43
N LEU A 6 -2.86 3.26 0.22
CA LEU A 6 -4.29 3.06 0.00
C LEU A 6 -4.61 1.57 0.13
N MET A 7 -5.50 1.23 1.05
CA MET A 7 -5.86 -0.14 1.40
C MET A 7 -7.37 -0.32 1.34
N ARG A 8 -7.84 -1.55 1.12
CA ARG A 8 -9.27 -1.88 1.27
C ARG A 8 -9.59 -2.00 2.76
N LYS A 9 -10.67 -1.37 3.23
CA LYS A 9 -11.21 -1.57 4.59
C LYS A 9 -12.27 -2.65 4.56
N ARG A 10 -12.12 -3.69 5.40
CA ARG A 10 -13.12 -4.76 5.53
C ARG A 10 -14.10 -4.48 6.67
N LYS A 11 -15.23 -5.20 6.68
CA LYS A 11 -16.27 -5.06 7.72
C LYS A 11 -15.77 -5.43 9.12
N ASP A 12 -14.81 -6.34 9.21
CA ASP A 12 -14.17 -6.74 10.47
C ASP A 12 -13.03 -5.79 10.90
N GLY A 13 -12.88 -4.63 10.26
CA GLY A 13 -11.86 -3.65 10.59
C GLY A 13 -10.47 -3.94 9.99
N SER A 14 -10.22 -5.14 9.47
CA SER A 14 -8.92 -5.46 8.86
C SER A 14 -8.70 -4.77 7.51
N PHE A 15 -7.42 -4.57 7.16
CA PHE A 15 -7.00 -3.98 5.89
C PHE A 15 -6.62 -5.04 4.86
N GLY A 16 -6.82 -4.73 3.59
CA GLY A 16 -6.49 -5.64 2.48
C GLY A 16 -5.81 -4.95 1.32
N SER A 17 -5.01 -5.71 0.58
CA SER A 17 -4.40 -5.27 -0.67
C SER A 17 -5.44 -4.85 -1.71
N LEU A 18 -5.10 -3.88 -2.55
CA LEU A 18 -6.00 -3.39 -3.62
C LEU A 18 -6.23 -4.43 -4.72
N PHE A 19 -5.14 -5.07 -5.19
CA PHE A 19 -5.15 -5.85 -6.44
C PHE A 19 -4.69 -7.29 -6.25
N ILE A 20 -3.43 -7.49 -5.85
CA ILE A 20 -2.79 -8.80 -5.69
C ILE A 20 -2.93 -9.23 -4.23
N ASP A 21 -3.17 -10.53 -4.01
CA ASP A 21 -3.31 -11.11 -2.68
C ASP A 21 -4.40 -10.43 -1.82
N ARG A 22 -5.58 -10.24 -2.42
CA ARG A 22 -6.74 -9.53 -1.84
C ARG A 22 -7.36 -10.22 -0.61
N ARG A 23 -6.99 -11.48 -0.34
CA ARG A 23 -7.52 -12.26 0.79
C ARG A 23 -6.70 -12.04 2.05
N THR A 24 -5.42 -11.69 1.93
CA THR A 24 -4.57 -11.38 3.08
C THR A 24 -5.14 -10.23 3.90
N ARG A 25 -5.13 -10.45 5.22
CA ARG A 25 -5.61 -9.52 6.23
C ARG A 25 -4.42 -8.89 6.92
N TYR A 26 -4.43 -7.58 6.98
CA TYR A 26 -3.45 -6.79 7.71
C TYR A 26 -4.16 -6.04 8.83
N GLU A 27 -3.47 -5.88 9.94
CA GLU A 27 -3.91 -5.17 11.13
C GLU A 27 -2.89 -4.06 11.46
N ALA A 28 -3.30 -3.09 12.26
CA ALA A 28 -2.37 -2.08 12.78
C ALA A 28 -1.50 -2.70 13.88
N GLY A 29 -0.20 -2.41 13.86
CA GLY A 29 0.75 -2.91 14.86
C GLY A 29 1.71 -4.00 14.37
N PRO A 30 1.29 -5.12 13.77
CA PRO A 30 2.23 -6.13 13.30
C PRO A 30 3.15 -5.63 12.16
N LEU A 31 4.39 -6.12 12.16
CA LEU A 31 5.33 -5.91 11.07
C LEU A 31 5.15 -7.00 10.02
N TYR A 32 4.77 -6.62 8.80
CA TYR A 32 4.59 -7.53 7.69
C TYR A 32 5.81 -7.53 6.76
N VAL A 33 6.13 -8.71 6.24
CA VAL A 33 7.14 -8.90 5.19
C VAL A 33 6.45 -9.05 3.85
N ALA A 34 6.98 -8.38 2.83
CA ALA A 34 6.43 -8.48 1.49
C ALA A 34 6.68 -9.88 0.91
N LEU A 35 5.65 -10.45 0.30
CA LEU A 35 5.73 -11.68 -0.47
C LEU A 35 5.67 -11.38 -1.97
N ALA A 36 6.21 -12.29 -2.77
CA ALA A 36 6.23 -12.17 -4.22
C ALA A 36 5.15 -13.05 -4.84
N TYR A 37 4.22 -12.43 -5.57
CA TYR A 37 3.13 -13.14 -6.25
C TYR A 37 3.13 -12.81 -7.73
N ARG A 38 3.49 -13.79 -8.56
CA ARG A 38 3.42 -13.62 -10.02
C ARG A 38 1.97 -13.73 -10.47
N THR A 39 1.38 -12.59 -10.85
CA THR A 39 -0.04 -12.51 -11.22
C THR A 39 -0.19 -12.08 -12.67
N LYS A 40 -0.89 -12.87 -13.50
CA LYS A 40 -1.15 -12.55 -14.91
C LYS A 40 -1.84 -11.19 -15.01
N GLY A 41 -1.37 -10.33 -15.92
CA GLY A 41 -1.90 -8.98 -16.13
C GLY A 41 -1.30 -7.90 -15.21
N TYR A 42 -0.37 -8.25 -14.32
CA TYR A 42 0.34 -7.30 -13.46
C TYR A 42 1.85 -7.36 -13.70
N ALA A 43 2.51 -6.19 -13.61
CA ALA A 43 3.97 -6.11 -13.63
C ALA A 43 4.56 -6.78 -12.38
N TYR A 44 5.64 -7.55 -12.55
CA TYR A 44 6.30 -8.23 -11.43
C TYR A 44 7.16 -7.25 -10.63
N ARG A 45 6.63 -6.80 -9.49
CA ARG A 45 7.26 -5.83 -8.58
C ARG A 45 6.98 -6.27 -7.12
N PRO A 46 7.77 -7.17 -6.54
CA PRO A 46 7.52 -7.66 -5.19
C PRO A 46 7.79 -6.54 -4.17
N GLY A 47 6.82 -6.27 -3.31
CA GLY A 47 6.91 -5.22 -2.31
C GLY A 47 5.58 -4.54 -2.02
N PHE A 48 5.50 -3.90 -0.86
CA PHE A 48 4.42 -3.00 -0.51
C PHE A 48 4.59 -1.69 -1.26
N HIS A 49 3.64 -1.38 -2.14
CA HIS A 49 3.59 -0.12 -2.85
C HIS A 49 2.96 0.94 -1.96
N CYS A 50 3.70 2.00 -1.69
CA CYS A 50 3.31 3.13 -0.84
C CYS A 50 3.63 4.45 -1.56
N THR A 51 3.08 5.55 -1.06
CA THR A 51 3.29 6.92 -1.56
C THR A 51 3.77 7.83 -0.41
N PRO A 52 4.47 8.95 -0.69
CA PRO A 52 4.86 9.92 0.33
C PRO A 52 3.69 10.73 0.89
N THR A 53 2.57 10.79 0.16
CA THR A 53 1.34 11.52 0.53
C THR A 53 0.12 10.66 0.23
N THR A 54 -1.06 11.05 0.72
CA THR A 54 -2.36 10.39 0.47
C THR A 54 -2.93 10.67 -0.94
N THR A 55 -2.07 10.96 -1.92
CA THR A 55 -2.48 11.36 -3.27
C THR A 55 -2.05 10.32 -4.30
N ALA A 56 -3.04 9.67 -4.92
CA ALA A 56 -2.86 8.80 -6.08
C ALA A 56 -4.05 8.99 -7.05
N PRO A 57 -4.00 9.98 -7.98
CA PRO A 57 -5.18 10.44 -8.71
C PRO A 57 -5.88 9.36 -9.56
N HIS A 58 -5.11 8.42 -10.09
CA HIS A 58 -5.64 7.28 -10.85
C HIS A 58 -6.35 6.21 -10.01
N LEU A 59 -6.27 6.25 -8.68
CA LEU A 59 -6.88 5.25 -7.80
C LEU A 59 -8.18 5.79 -7.19
N HIS A 60 -9.27 5.09 -7.45
CA HIS A 60 -10.57 5.39 -6.83
C HIS A 60 -10.56 5.07 -5.32
N LYS A 61 -11.26 5.88 -4.51
CA LYS A 61 -11.30 5.77 -3.04
C LYS A 61 -12.47 4.94 -2.47
N ARG A 62 -13.53 4.65 -3.22
CA ARG A 62 -14.70 3.91 -2.70
C ARG A 62 -14.31 2.54 -2.12
N GLY A 63 -14.68 2.33 -0.85
CA GLY A 63 -14.38 1.11 -0.09
C GLY A 63 -12.90 0.94 0.27
N ARG A 64 -12.13 2.03 0.23
CA ARG A 64 -10.70 2.09 0.52
C ARG A 64 -10.41 3.25 1.46
N VAL A 65 -9.35 3.12 2.23
CA VAL A 65 -8.88 4.11 3.18
C VAL A 65 -7.37 4.25 3.03
N TRP A 66 -6.86 5.44 3.28
CA TRP A 66 -5.43 5.63 3.45
C TRP A 66 -5.03 5.22 4.85
N VAL A 67 -3.88 4.55 4.94
CA VAL A 67 -3.23 4.27 6.21
C VAL A 67 -1.83 4.86 6.21
N GLU A 68 -1.41 5.40 7.35
CA GLU A 68 0.00 5.69 7.60
C GLU A 68 0.72 4.35 7.87
N VAL A 69 1.90 4.20 7.27
CA VAL A 69 2.74 3.02 7.42
C VAL A 69 4.17 3.41 7.77
N ASP A 70 4.81 2.60 8.60
CA ASP A 70 6.26 2.60 8.73
C ASP A 70 6.85 1.51 7.81
N ILE A 71 7.68 1.93 6.86
CA ILE A 71 8.26 1.09 5.82
C ILE A 71 9.78 1.00 5.92
N HIS A 72 10.31 -0.18 5.54
CA HIS A 72 11.74 -0.48 5.57
C HIS A 72 12.19 -1.18 4.28
N LYS A 73 13.49 -1.10 3.98
CA LYS A 73 14.11 -1.63 2.76
C LYS A 73 13.37 -1.14 1.52
N VAL A 74 13.46 0.17 1.30
CA VAL A 74 12.63 0.92 0.35
C VAL A 74 13.40 1.24 -0.91
N GLU A 75 12.82 0.87 -2.05
CA GLU A 75 13.21 1.39 -3.36
C GLU A 75 12.26 2.52 -3.76
N LYS A 76 12.82 3.60 -4.33
CA LYS A 76 12.04 4.74 -4.80
C LYS A 76 11.87 4.65 -6.31
N ALA A 77 10.68 4.96 -6.80
CA ALA A 77 10.40 5.01 -8.22
C ALA A 77 9.54 6.23 -8.56
N LEU A 78 9.98 7.03 -9.53
CA LEU A 78 9.16 8.07 -10.11
C LEU A 78 8.15 7.46 -11.09
N ARG A 79 6.89 7.84 -10.90
CA ARG A 79 5.76 7.58 -11.80
C ARG A 79 5.26 8.91 -12.37
N PRO A 80 4.54 8.88 -13.50
CA PRO A 80 3.88 10.08 -14.01
C PRO A 80 3.03 10.78 -12.94
N ALA A 81 2.90 12.10 -13.02
CA ALA A 81 2.15 12.90 -12.04
C ALA A 81 0.69 12.42 -11.87
N HIS A 82 0.03 12.01 -12.96
CA HIS A 82 -1.32 11.45 -12.92
C HIS A 82 -1.41 10.14 -12.11
N GLN A 83 -0.28 9.47 -11.86
CA GLN A 83 -0.18 8.28 -11.00
C GLN A 83 0.25 8.59 -9.56
N GLY A 84 0.41 9.87 -9.18
CA GLY A 84 0.83 10.29 -7.84
C GLY A 84 2.33 10.58 -7.70
N GLY A 85 3.07 10.62 -8.80
CA GLY A 85 4.48 11.02 -8.77
C GLY A 85 5.38 9.98 -8.12
N MET A 86 5.90 10.28 -6.93
CA MET A 86 6.86 9.39 -6.24
C MET A 86 6.16 8.19 -5.60
N TRP A 87 6.71 7.00 -5.81
CA TRP A 87 6.28 5.76 -5.18
C TRP A 87 7.43 5.10 -4.42
N TYR A 88 7.05 4.38 -3.37
CA TYR A 88 7.93 3.57 -2.55
C TYR A 88 7.56 2.10 -2.68
N LEU A 89 8.56 1.26 -2.94
CA LEU A 89 8.43 -0.19 -2.94
C LEU A 89 9.20 -0.73 -1.74
N ALA A 90 8.48 -1.15 -0.70
CA ALA A 90 9.05 -1.56 0.58
C ALA A 90 8.98 -3.07 0.80
N GLN A 91 10.04 -3.66 1.38
CA GLN A 91 10.04 -5.09 1.72
C GLN A 91 9.47 -5.39 3.12
N ARG A 92 9.35 -4.37 3.98
CA ARG A 92 8.65 -4.48 5.27
C ARG A 92 7.73 -3.29 5.48
N MET A 93 6.59 -3.55 6.09
CA MET A 93 5.55 -2.55 6.35
C MET A 93 4.85 -2.85 7.67
N GLN A 94 4.77 -1.85 8.54
CA GLN A 94 3.91 -1.86 9.71
C GLN A 94 2.81 -0.82 9.48
N ILE A 95 1.56 -1.20 9.69
CA ILE A 95 0.43 -0.25 9.63
C ILE A 95 0.34 0.45 10.98
N ILE A 96 0.31 1.78 10.94
CA ILE A 96 0.20 2.63 12.13
C ILE A 96 -1.28 2.90 12.43
N GLY A 97 -2.02 3.33 11.43
CA GLY A 97 -3.45 3.64 11.57
C GLY A 97 -4.04 4.23 10.30
N GLU A 98 -5.37 4.34 10.27
CA GLU A 98 -6.08 5.11 9.25
C GLU A 98 -5.78 6.60 9.40
N VAL A 99 -5.78 7.30 8.26
CA VAL A 99 -5.66 8.76 8.24
C VAL A 99 -6.87 9.35 7.51
N ASP A 100 -7.34 10.49 8.00
CA ASP A 100 -8.37 11.27 7.33
C ASP A 100 -7.77 11.94 6.09
N ASP A 101 -8.54 11.97 5.00
CA ASP A 101 -8.19 12.62 3.73
C ASP A 101 -8.59 14.09 3.72
#